data_AF-A0A4S0QUB2-F1
#
_entry.id   AF-A0A4S0QUB2-F1
#
_cell.length_a   1.000
_cell.length_b   1.000
_cell.length_c   1.000
_cell.angle_alpha   90.00
_cell.angle_beta   90.00
_cell.angle_gamma   90.00
#
_symmetry.space_group_name_H-M   'P 1'
#
loop_
_entity.id
_entity.type
_entity.pdbx_description
1 polymer ?
#
loop_
_entity_poly.entity_id
_entity_poly.type
_entity_poly.pdbx_seq_one_letter_code
_entity_poly.pdbx_strand_id
1 'polypeptide(L)'
;YNAFYGRSGETALAGEITRMTWSRFFDAYEPVHALVAERDGVLLGLVHYLYHRSTTAIAPSCYLQDLFTSRTARGQGVGRALIESVYERARAAGANRVYWQTHETNQTAMQLY
;
A
#
# COMPACT_ATOMS: atom_id res chain seq x y z
N TYR A 1 -5.03 -7.71 6.62
CA TYR A 1 -5.29 -6.38 6.04
C TYR A 1 -6.72 -6.24 5.48
N ASN A 2 -7.26 -7.25 4.77
CA ASN A 2 -8.61 -7.21 4.19
C ASN A 2 -9.73 -6.77 5.16
N ALA A 3 -9.71 -7.24 6.41
CA ALA A 3 -10.68 -6.83 7.43
C ALA A 3 -10.70 -5.31 7.71
N PHE A 4 -9.58 -4.58 7.52
CA PHE A 4 -9.56 -3.12 7.65
C PHE A 4 -10.44 -2.44 6.60
N TYR A 5 -10.46 -2.98 5.39
CA TYR A 5 -11.32 -2.53 4.30
C TYR A 5 -12.74 -3.08 4.41
N GLY A 6 -13.12 -3.60 5.58
CA GLY A 6 -14.42 -4.22 5.80
C GLY A 6 -14.63 -5.49 4.98
N ARG A 7 -13.56 -6.14 4.48
CA ARG A 7 -13.62 -7.38 3.69
C ARG A 7 -13.45 -8.58 4.62
N SER A 8 -14.50 -8.91 5.36
CA SER A 8 -14.53 -9.97 6.37
C SER A 8 -15.95 -10.51 6.56
N GLY A 9 -16.11 -11.78 6.92
CA GLY A 9 -17.45 -12.39 7.02
C GLY A 9 -18.11 -12.44 5.64
N GLU A 10 -19.31 -11.87 5.52
CA GLU A 10 -20.11 -11.88 4.28
C GLU A 10 -19.45 -11.13 3.11
N THR A 11 -18.61 -10.13 3.40
CA THR A 11 -17.87 -9.33 2.40
C THR A 11 -16.45 -9.84 2.18
N ALA A 12 -16.10 -11.00 2.74
CA ALA A 12 -14.78 -11.58 2.57
C ALA A 12 -14.49 -11.86 1.10
N LEU A 13 -13.28 -11.51 0.67
CA LEU A 13 -12.80 -11.96 -0.64
C LEU A 13 -12.67 -13.48 -0.64
N ALA A 14 -12.88 -14.10 -1.81
CA ALA A 14 -12.56 -15.50 -2.01
C ALA A 14 -11.10 -15.77 -1.62
N GLY A 15 -10.85 -16.90 -0.95
CA GLY A 15 -9.53 -17.22 -0.40
C GLY A 15 -8.43 -17.28 -1.46
N GLU A 16 -8.78 -17.66 -2.70
CA GLU A 16 -7.86 -17.65 -3.84
C GLU A 16 -7.34 -16.26 -4.20
N ILE A 17 -8.15 -15.20 -4.05
CA ILE A 17 -7.73 -13.82 -4.32
C ILE A 17 -6.63 -13.42 -3.35
N THR A 18 -6.82 -13.74 -2.06
CA THR A 18 -5.82 -13.43 -1.03
C THR A 18 -4.53 -14.23 -1.28
N ARG A 19 -4.63 -15.52 -1.59
CA ARG A 19 -3.46 -16.36 -1.90
C ARG A 19 -2.69 -15.87 -3.13
N MET A 20 -3.40 -15.53 -4.20
CA MET A 20 -2.79 -14.98 -5.42
C MET A 20 -2.09 -13.65 -5.12
N THR A 21 -2.75 -12.75 -4.39
CA THR A 21 -2.15 -11.46 -3.99
C THR A 21 -0.87 -11.66 -3.18
N TRP A 22 -0.86 -12.62 -2.24
CA TRP A 22 0.34 -12.99 -1.51
C TRP A 22 1.44 -13.53 -2.42
N SER A 23 1.11 -14.43 -3.37
CA SER A 23 2.08 -14.94 -4.34
C SER A 23 2.77 -13.82 -5.11
N ARG A 24 2.01 -12.80 -5.54
CA ARG A 24 2.56 -11.66 -6.29
C ARG A 24 3.60 -10.87 -5.52
N PHE A 25 3.45 -10.72 -4.19
CA PHE A 25 4.42 -10.00 -3.38
C PHE A 25 5.82 -10.64 -3.36
N PHE A 26 5.92 -11.94 -3.70
CA PHE A 26 7.17 -12.70 -3.69
C PHE A 26 7.60 -13.14 -5.10
N ASP A 27 6.91 -12.70 -6.14
CA ASP A 27 7.28 -12.96 -7.54
C ASP A 27 7.99 -11.73 -8.12
N ALA A 28 9.21 -11.92 -8.62
CA ALA A 28 10.01 -10.84 -9.19
C ALA A 28 9.43 -10.28 -10.51
N TYR A 29 8.53 -11.01 -11.18
CA TYR A 29 7.86 -10.57 -12.40
C TYR A 29 6.57 -9.77 -12.14
N GLU A 30 6.03 -9.86 -10.93
CA GLU A 30 4.81 -9.16 -10.56
C GLU A 30 5.13 -7.74 -10.05
N PRO A 31 4.50 -6.69 -10.61
CA PRO A 31 4.80 -5.31 -10.24
C PRO A 31 4.04 -4.89 -8.98
N VAL A 32 3.69 -5.83 -8.10
CA VAL A 32 2.87 -5.61 -6.92
C VAL A 32 3.71 -5.87 -5.68
N HIS A 33 3.80 -4.87 -4.81
CA HIS A 33 4.72 -4.87 -3.70
C HIS A 33 4.03 -4.56 -2.38
N ALA A 34 4.60 -5.05 -1.30
CA ALA A 34 4.14 -4.82 0.06
C ALA A 34 5.32 -4.40 0.95
N LEU A 35 5.09 -3.41 1.82
CA LEU A 35 5.96 -3.09 2.94
C LEU A 35 5.16 -3.11 4.23
N VAL A 36 5.83 -3.42 5.32
CA VAL A 36 5.25 -3.38 6.66
C VAL A 36 6.07 -2.47 7.57
N ALA A 37 5.39 -1.78 8.47
CA ALA A 37 6.03 -1.10 9.58
C ALA A 37 5.98 -2.03 10.79
N GLU A 38 7.13 -2.26 11.41
CA GLU A 38 7.30 -3.19 12.52
C GLU A 38 8.12 -2.52 13.62
N ARG A 39 7.78 -2.82 14.87
CA ARG A 39 8.56 -2.43 16.07
C ARG A 39 8.45 -3.53 17.11
N ASP A 40 9.59 -4.01 17.60
CA ASP A 40 9.71 -5.03 18.66
C ASP A 40 8.89 -6.32 18.39
N GLY A 41 8.90 -6.78 17.14
CA GLY A 41 8.14 -7.92 16.64
C GLY A 41 6.67 -7.63 16.33
N VAL A 42 6.20 -6.39 16.51
CA VAL A 42 4.80 -6.01 16.36
C VAL A 42 4.57 -5.24 15.07
N LEU A 43 3.67 -5.74 14.23
CA LEU A 43 3.24 -5.03 13.03
C LEU A 43 2.37 -3.81 13.38
N LEU A 44 2.86 -2.62 13.01
CA LEU A 44 2.21 -1.34 13.25
C LEU A 44 1.44 -0.83 12.02
N GLY A 45 1.74 -1.34 10.83
CA GLY A 45 1.08 -0.91 9.61
C GLY A 45 1.61 -1.63 8.37
N LEU A 46 0.98 -1.35 7.24
CA LEU A 46 1.37 -1.85 5.94
C LEU A 46 1.04 -0.84 4.84
N VAL A 47 1.72 -1.00 3.72
CA VAL A 47 1.42 -0.32 2.47
C VAL A 47 1.57 -1.30 1.32
N HIS A 48 0.61 -1.31 0.40
CA HIS A 48 0.73 -1.99 -0.88
C HIS A 48 0.83 -0.96 -1.99
N TYR A 49 1.73 -1.20 -2.93
CA TYR A 49 1.90 -0.34 -4.09
C TYR A 49 2.22 -1.18 -5.32
N LEU A 50 1.95 -0.62 -6.50
CA LEU A 50 2.26 -1.27 -7.76
C LEU A 50 2.83 -0.30 -8.78
N TYR A 51 3.64 -0.84 -9.70
CA TYR A 51 4.14 -0.09 -10.83
C TYR A 51 3.31 -0.36 -12.09
N HIS A 52 3.04 0.68 -12.86
CA HIS A 52 2.38 0.53 -14.15
C HIS A 52 2.95 1.48 -15.19
N ARG A 53 2.73 1.14 -16.47
CA ARG A 53 3.12 1.98 -17.61
C ARG A 53 2.14 3.12 -17.81
N SER A 54 2.61 4.14 -18.52
CA SER A 54 1.82 5.30 -18.92
C SER A 54 1.78 5.38 -20.44
N THR A 55 0.65 5.82 -20.99
CA THR A 55 0.52 6.18 -22.42
C THR A 55 0.97 7.62 -22.69
N THR A 56 1.24 8.40 -21.65
CA THR A 56 1.58 9.83 -21.73
C THR A 56 2.94 10.17 -21.12
N ALA A 57 3.68 9.16 -20.64
CA ALA A 57 5.01 9.32 -20.06
C ALA A 57 5.89 8.11 -20.33
N ILE A 58 7.20 8.34 -20.48
CA ILE A 58 8.21 7.29 -20.68
C ILE A 58 8.44 6.50 -19.39
N ALA A 59 8.61 7.21 -18.26
CA ALA A 59 8.83 6.60 -16.96
C ALA A 59 7.54 5.96 -16.41
N PRO A 60 7.64 4.85 -15.63
CA PRO A 60 6.48 4.26 -14.98
C PRO A 60 5.90 5.17 -13.90
N SER A 61 4.64 4.90 -13.53
CA SER A 61 4.01 5.45 -12.34
C SER A 61 3.98 4.41 -11.22
N CYS A 62 3.99 4.87 -9.98
CA CYS A 62 3.78 4.09 -8.79
C CYS A 62 2.39 4.43 -8.22
N TYR A 63 1.53 3.44 -8.12
CA TYR A 63 0.23 3.56 -7.49
C TYR A 63 0.31 2.98 -6.08
N LEU A 64 0.14 3.83 -5.06
CA LEU A 64 -0.01 3.42 -3.67
C LEU A 64 -1.47 3.02 -3.47
N GLN A 65 -1.72 1.72 -3.43
CA GLN A 65 -3.05 1.13 -3.50
C GLN A 65 -3.69 1.00 -2.12
N ASP A 66 -2.93 0.50 -1.15
CA ASP A 66 -3.42 0.26 0.20
C ASP A 66 -2.48 0.92 1.20
N LEU A 67 -3.01 1.62 2.21
CA LEU A 67 -2.24 2.13 3.35
C LEU A 67 -3.04 1.93 4.62
N PHE A 68 -2.43 1.26 5.58
CA PHE A 68 -3.06 0.96 6.85
C PHE A 68 -2.09 1.12 8.01
N THR A 69 -2.58 1.69 9.10
CA THR A 69 -1.90 1.76 10.39
C THR A 69 -2.80 1.18 11.47
N SER A 70 -2.21 0.41 12.38
CA SER A 70 -2.91 -0.15 13.53
C SER A 70 -3.46 1.00 14.38
N ARG A 71 -4.58 0.76 15.08
CA ARG A 71 -5.22 1.81 15.91
C ARG A 71 -4.26 2.33 17.00
N THR A 72 -3.46 1.44 17.56
CA THR A 72 -2.46 1.76 18.60
C THR A 72 -1.31 2.60 18.07
N ALA A 73 -1.01 2.54 16.76
CA ALA A 73 0.06 3.30 16.11
C ALA A 73 -0.39 4.63 15.49
N ARG A 74 -1.69 4.96 15.55
CA ARG A 74 -2.21 6.23 15.01
C ARG A 74 -1.57 7.43 15.72
N GLY A 75 -1.28 8.48 14.96
CA GLY A 75 -0.60 9.68 15.48
C GLY A 75 0.90 9.52 15.73
N GLN A 76 1.47 8.33 15.55
CA GLN A 76 2.90 8.07 15.79
C GLN A 76 3.78 8.18 14.52
N GLY A 77 3.26 8.77 13.44
CA GLY A 77 4.00 8.95 12.18
C GLY A 77 4.17 7.69 11.32
N VAL A 78 3.62 6.53 11.71
CA VAL A 78 3.78 5.26 10.95
C VAL A 78 3.29 5.36 9.51
N GLY A 79 2.14 5.99 9.28
CA GLY A 79 1.59 6.18 7.93
C GLY A 79 2.52 7.01 7.04
N ARG A 80 3.11 8.08 7.59
CA ARG A 80 4.09 8.91 6.89
C ARG A 80 5.34 8.13 6.54
N ALA A 81 5.91 7.39 7.49
CA ALA A 81 7.10 6.57 7.26
C ALA A 81 6.88 5.50 6.16
N LEU A 82 5.68 4.91 6.10
CA LEU A 82 5.30 3.98 5.04
C LEU A 82 5.22 4.68 3.67
N ILE A 83 4.62 5.88 3.59
CA ILE A 83 4.57 6.67 2.35
C ILE A 83 5.98 7.08 1.89
N GLU A 84 6.82 7.55 2.80
CA GLU A 84 8.22 7.90 2.52
C GLU A 84 9.00 6.70 1.98
N SER A 85 8.80 5.52 2.57
CA SER A 85 9.39 4.28 2.07
C SER A 85 8.93 3.96 0.63
N VAL A 86 7.65 4.21 0.29
CA VAL A 86 7.17 4.05 -1.09
C VAL A 86 7.83 5.06 -2.03
N TYR A 87 8.03 6.31 -1.63
CA TYR A 87 8.76 7.29 -2.44
C TYR A 87 10.20 6.85 -2.74
N GLU A 88 10.90 6.28 -1.75
CA GLU A 88 12.24 5.74 -1.94
C GLU A 88 12.26 4.58 -2.93
N ARG A 89 11.33 3.63 -2.79
CA ARG A 89 11.20 2.49 -3.72
C ARG A 89 10.85 2.95 -5.13
N ALA A 90 9.93 3.90 -5.26
CA ALA A 90 9.55 4.48 -6.55
C ALA A 90 10.74 5.17 -7.23
N ARG A 91 11.53 5.96 -6.49
CA ARG A 91 12.75 6.59 -7.01
C ARG A 91 13.76 5.56 -7.48
N ALA A 92 14.00 4.51 -6.68
CA ALA A 92 14.92 3.42 -7.05
C ALA A 92 14.45 2.66 -8.31
N ALA A 93 13.14 2.55 -8.52
CA ALA A 93 12.55 1.93 -9.71
C ALA A 93 12.44 2.87 -10.93
N GLY A 94 12.89 4.12 -10.83
CA GLY A 94 12.76 5.13 -11.89
C GLY A 94 11.31 5.60 -12.12
N ALA A 95 10.42 5.38 -11.16
CA ALA A 95 9.04 5.86 -11.22
C ALA A 95 8.98 7.31 -10.74
N ASN A 96 8.71 8.24 -11.67
CA ASN A 96 8.76 9.68 -11.41
C ASN A 96 7.48 10.24 -10.79
N ARG A 97 6.43 9.42 -10.67
CA ARG A 97 5.15 9.81 -10.10
C ARG A 97 4.69 8.73 -9.13
N VAL A 98 4.39 9.14 -7.90
CA VAL A 98 3.61 8.34 -6.95
C VAL A 98 2.24 9.00 -6.80
N TYR A 99 1.18 8.22 -6.84
CA TYR A 99 -0.17 8.69 -6.54
C TYR A 99 -0.95 7.62 -5.81
N TRP A 100 -2.05 8.02 -5.19
CA TRP A 100 -3.03 7.15 -4.56
C TRP A 100 -4.41 7.74 -4.81
N GLN A 101 -5.44 6.95 -4.51
CA GLN A 101 -6.81 7.42 -4.46
C GLN A 101 -7.31 7.25 -3.04
N THR A 102 -7.92 8.30 -2.50
CA THR A 102 -8.67 8.19 -1.25
C THR A 102 -10.15 8.28 -1.59
N HIS A 103 -10.97 7.52 -0.87
CA HIS A 103 -12.40 7.76 -0.90
C HIS A 103 -12.65 9.16 -0.32
N GLU A 104 -13.53 9.95 -0.94
CA GLU A 104 -13.82 11.35 -0.59
C GLU A 104 -14.26 11.54 0.87
N THR A 105 -14.78 10.48 1.49
CA THR A 105 -15.25 10.46 2.87
C THR A 105 -14.15 10.15 3.89
N ASN A 106 -12.94 9.80 3.46
CA ASN A 106 -11.85 9.39 4.36
C ASN A 106 -11.01 10.59 4.85
N GLN A 107 -11.64 11.44 5.65
CA GLN A 107 -11.02 12.67 6.17
C GLN A 107 -9.74 12.42 6.98
N THR A 108 -9.63 11.29 7.69
CA THR A 108 -8.42 10.93 8.44
C THR A 108 -7.23 10.62 7.52
N ALA A 109 -7.46 9.96 6.39
CA ALA A 109 -6.40 9.72 5.41
C ALA A 109 -6.02 11.01 4.67
N MET A 110 -6.99 11.92 4.45
CA MET A 110 -6.74 13.20 3.79
C MET A 110 -5.77 14.11 4.55
N GLN A 111 -5.71 14.01 5.88
CA GLN A 111 -4.75 14.79 6.70
C GLN A 111 -3.29 14.31 6.58
N LEU A 112 -3.05 13.15 5.95
CA LEU A 112 -1.70 12.61 5.70
C LEU A 112 -1.11 13.08 4.36
N TYR A 113 -1.90 13.74 3.52
CA TYR A 113 -1.52 14.31 2.22
C TYR A 113 -1.31 15.82 2.35
#